data_AF-A0A3D8YK51-F1
#
_entry.id   AF-A0A3D8YK51-F1
#
_cell.length_a   1.000
_cell.length_b   1.000
_cell.length_c   1.000
_cell.angle_alpha   90.00
_cell.angle_beta   90.00
_cell.angle_gamma   90.00
#
_symmetry.space_group_name_H-M   'P 1'
#
loop_
_entity.id
_entity.type
_entity.pdbx_description
1 polymer ?
#
loop_
_entity_poly.entity_id
_entity_poly.type
_entity_poly.pdbx_seq_one_letter_code
_entity_poly.pdbx_strand_id
1 'polypeptide(L)'
;MKGKIALYSRVSTSEQSEHGYSIHEQEQVLIKEVVKNFPGYDYETYTDSGISGKNIEGRPAMKRLLQDVKDNKIEMVLSWKLNRISRSMRDVFNIIHEFKEHDVGYKSIS
;
A
#
# COMPACT_ATOMS: atom_id res chain seq x y z
N MET A 1 6.39 21.21 -2.94
CA MET A 1 6.94 20.21 -2.00
C MET A 1 6.93 18.87 -2.72
N LYS A 2 7.88 17.98 -2.43
CA LYS A 2 7.84 16.61 -2.98
C LYS A 2 6.65 15.85 -2.37
N GLY A 3 6.12 14.87 -3.09
CA GLY A 3 5.06 14.00 -2.57
C GLY A 3 5.61 13.12 -1.44
N LYS A 4 4.72 12.44 -0.73
CA LYS A 4 5.12 11.41 0.23
C LYS A 4 5.19 10.05 -0.43
N ILE A 5 5.90 9.14 0.22
CA ILE A 5 5.84 7.71 -0.08
C ILE A 5 4.75 7.07 0.78
N ALA A 6 3.74 6.48 0.15
CA ALA A 6 2.71 5.71 0.83
C ALA A 6 3.17 4.28 1.10
N LEU A 7 3.04 3.84 2.35
CA LEU A 7 3.35 2.46 2.77
C LEU A 7 2.03 1.74 3.03
N TYR A 8 1.65 0.86 2.10
CA TYR A 8 0.37 0.16 2.18
C TYR A 8 0.53 -1.26 2.74
N SER A 9 -0.18 -1.52 3.85
CA SER A 9 -0.21 -2.79 4.56
C SER A 9 -1.64 -3.32 4.70
N ARG A 10 -1.80 -4.64 4.59
CA ARG A 10 -3.11 -5.29 4.75
C ARG A 10 -2.96 -6.66 5.40
N VAL A 11 -3.85 -6.98 6.33
CA VAL A 11 -4.08 -8.35 6.80
C VAL A 11 -5.57 -8.62 6.95
N SER A 12 -6.01 -9.82 6.60
CA SER A 12 -7.32 -10.33 7.02
C SER A 12 -7.19 -11.08 8.35
N THR A 13 -8.28 -11.16 9.10
CA THR A 13 -8.35 -11.95 10.35
C THR A 13 -7.95 -13.41 10.14
N SER A 14 -8.33 -14.01 9.01
CA SER A 14 -7.89 -15.35 8.62
C SER A 14 -6.40 -15.41 8.26
N GLU A 15 -5.85 -14.41 7.54
CA GLU A 15 -4.41 -14.36 7.20
C GLU A 15 -3.50 -14.17 8.42
N GLN A 16 -3.99 -13.52 9.48
CA GLN A 16 -3.25 -13.38 10.76
C GLN A 16 -3.12 -14.72 11.50
N SER A 17 -4.09 -15.62 11.32
CA SER A 17 -4.17 -16.88 12.08
C SER A 17 -3.33 -18.00 11.45
N GLU A 18 -3.16 -17.97 10.13
CA GLU A 18 -2.56 -19.09 9.40
C GLU A 18 -1.05 -18.90 9.16
N HIS A 19 -0.58 -17.89 8.42
CA HIS A 19 0.84 -17.84 8.00
C HIS A 19 1.36 -16.45 7.56
N GLY A 20 0.71 -15.34 7.93
CA GLY A 20 1.04 -14.00 7.42
C GLY A 20 2.06 -13.20 8.24
N TYR A 21 2.93 -12.43 7.57
CA TYR A 21 3.64 -11.31 8.22
C TYR A 21 2.60 -10.37 8.87
N SER A 22 2.80 -10.06 10.15
CA SER A 22 2.01 -9.08 10.86
C SER A 22 2.05 -7.71 10.15
N ILE A 23 1.05 -6.86 10.40
CA ILE A 23 1.08 -5.48 9.93
C ILE A 23 2.38 -4.79 10.34
N HIS A 24 2.80 -4.99 11.59
CA HIS A 24 4.02 -4.40 12.12
C HIS A 24 5.26 -4.83 11.31
N GLU A 25 5.41 -6.12 11.02
CA GLU A 25 6.55 -6.59 10.24
C GLU A 25 6.51 -6.09 8.79
N GLN A 26 5.32 -5.99 8.17
CA GLN A 26 5.18 -5.38 6.84
C GLN A 26 5.61 -3.92 6.85
N GLU A 27 5.13 -3.13 7.82
CA GLU A 27 5.50 -1.72 7.98
C GLU A 27 7.01 -1.56 8.20
N GLN A 28 7.63 -2.40 9.04
CA GLN A 28 9.08 -2.35 9.26
C GLN A 28 9.89 -2.62 7.99
N VAL A 29 9.46 -3.58 7.16
CA VAL A 29 10.10 -3.85 5.86
C VAL A 29 9.96 -2.65 4.92
N LEU A 30 8.76 -2.06 4.86
CA LEU A 30 8.49 -0.91 4.01
C LEU A 30 9.26 0.34 4.46
N ILE A 31 9.32 0.61 5.76
CA ILE A 31 10.09 1.74 6.32
C ILE A 31 11.58 1.56 6.02
N LYS A 32 12.13 0.36 6.18
CA LYS A 32 13.52 0.07 5.82
C LYS A 32 13.79 0.33 4.34
N GLU A 33 12.86 -0.02 3.46
CA GLU A 33 12.98 0.25 2.03
C GLU A 33 13.02 1.77 1.75
N VAL A 34 12.13 2.55 2.39
CA VAL A 34 12.12 4.02 2.28
C VAL A 34 13.45 4.61 2.72
N VAL A 35 13.91 4.28 3.91
CA VAL A 35 15.15 4.81 4.48
C VAL A 35 16.35 4.49 3.59
N LYS A 36 16.38 3.29 2.99
CA LYS A 36 17.50 2.84 2.17
C LYS A 36 17.51 3.43 0.76
N ASN A 37 16.36 3.48 0.09
CA ASN A 37 16.30 3.76 -1.35
C ASN A 37 15.67 5.12 -1.69
N PHE A 38 15.04 5.78 -0.71
CA PHE A 38 14.37 7.06 -0.88
C PHE A 38 14.81 8.05 0.23
N PRO A 39 16.13 8.33 0.35
CA PRO A 39 16.63 9.23 1.38
C PRO A 39 16.04 10.64 1.22
N GLY A 40 15.55 11.19 2.33
CA GLY A 40 14.98 12.55 2.39
C GLY A 40 13.52 12.67 1.93
N TYR A 41 12.84 11.56 1.65
CA TYR A 41 11.39 11.54 1.42
C TYR A 41 10.62 11.29 2.72
N ASP A 42 9.55 12.06 2.92
CA ASP A 42 8.56 11.76 3.95
C ASP A 42 7.72 10.54 3.52
N TYR A 43 7.25 9.78 4.49
CA TYR A 43 6.37 8.63 4.24
C TYR A 43 5.14 8.66 5.14
N GLU A 44 4.10 7.95 4.71
CA GLU A 44 2.86 7.82 5.44
C GLU A 44 2.30 6.40 5.33
N THR A 45 1.80 5.85 6.43
CA THR A 45 1.28 4.48 6.47
C THR A 45 -0.22 4.42 6.21
N TYR A 46 -0.62 3.40 5.46
CA TYR A 46 -2.01 3.11 5.09
C TYR A 46 -2.28 1.64 5.40
N THR A 47 -3.04 1.40 6.46
CA THR A 47 -3.19 0.05 7.03
C THR A 47 -4.65 -0.37 7.07
N ASP A 48 -4.97 -1.48 6.42
CA ASP A 48 -6.28 -2.16 6.51
C ASP A 48 -6.12 -3.49 7.28
N SER A 49 -6.47 -3.49 8.56
CA SER A 49 -6.38 -4.66 9.46
C SER A 49 -7.73 -5.37 9.63
N GLY A 50 -7.71 -6.70 9.69
CA GLY A 50 -8.90 -7.53 9.85
C GLY A 50 -9.82 -7.57 8.62
N ILE A 51 -9.37 -7.06 7.47
CA ILE A 51 -10.20 -6.89 6.27
C ILE A 51 -9.81 -7.90 5.19
N SER A 52 -10.81 -8.60 4.66
CA SER A 52 -10.66 -9.50 3.51
C SER A 52 -10.22 -8.73 2.27
N GLY A 53 -9.22 -9.25 1.55
CA GLY A 53 -8.76 -8.68 0.27
C GLY A 53 -9.68 -8.94 -0.93
N LYS A 54 -10.92 -9.43 -0.72
CA LYS A 54 -11.87 -9.71 -1.81
C LYS A 54 -12.64 -8.47 -2.30
N ASN A 55 -12.94 -7.50 -1.42
CA ASN A 55 -13.68 -6.28 -1.79
C ASN A 55 -12.99 -5.02 -1.27
N ILE A 56 -12.94 -3.97 -2.09
CA ILE A 56 -12.37 -2.65 -1.75
C ILE A 56 -13.26 -1.84 -0.81
N GLU A 57 -14.56 -2.10 -0.77
CA GLU A 57 -15.49 -1.26 0.03
C GLU A 57 -15.15 -1.23 1.52
N GLY A 58 -14.63 -2.34 2.06
CA GLY A 58 -14.19 -2.46 3.45
C GLY A 58 -12.78 -1.96 3.73
N ARG A 59 -12.12 -1.27 2.78
CA ARG A 59 -10.70 -0.87 2.86
C ARG A 59 -10.54 0.65 3.00
N PRO A 60 -10.83 1.22 4.19
CA PRO A 60 -10.77 2.67 4.40
C PRO A 60 -9.38 3.24 4.13
N ALA A 61 -8.30 2.53 4.47
CA ALA A 61 -6.95 3.03 4.21
C ALA A 61 -6.62 3.05 2.72
N MET A 62 -7.04 2.04 1.95
CA MET A 62 -6.90 2.06 0.49
C MET A 62 -7.71 3.20 -0.14
N LYS A 63 -8.94 3.44 0.32
CA LYS A 63 -9.76 4.56 -0.17
C LYS A 63 -9.09 5.91 0.11
N ARG A 64 -8.57 6.10 1.33
CA ARG A 64 -7.81 7.29 1.70
C ARG A 64 -6.56 7.46 0.83
N LEU A 65 -5.81 6.39 0.60
CA LEU A 65 -4.64 6.41 -0.29
C LEU A 65 -4.99 6.87 -1.71
N LEU A 66 -6.05 6.32 -2.30
CA LEU A 66 -6.49 6.72 -3.64
C LEU A 66 -6.92 8.19 -3.69
N GLN A 67 -7.52 8.71 -2.63
CA GLN A 67 -7.82 10.14 -2.53
C GLN A 67 -6.54 10.99 -2.41
N ASP A 68 -5.59 10.57 -1.58
CA ASP A 68 -4.32 11.30 -1.41
C ASP A 68 -3.46 11.26 -2.69
N VAL A 69 -3.60 10.21 -3.51
CA VAL A 69 -3.06 10.14 -4.89
C VAL A 69 -3.72 11.21 -5.78
N LYS A 70 -5.05 11.29 -5.79
CA LYS A 70 -5.80 12.30 -6.57
C LYS A 70 -5.50 13.73 -6.15
N ASP A 71 -5.21 13.93 -4.87
CA ASP A 71 -4.83 15.23 -4.31
C ASP A 71 -3.35 15.59 -4.55
N ASN A 72 -2.60 14.78 -5.31
CA ASN A 72 -1.17 14.94 -5.59
C ASN A 72 -0.28 14.97 -4.33
N LYS A 73 -0.69 14.27 -3.27
CA LYS A 73 0.09 14.20 -2.01
C LYS A 73 1.10 13.05 -2.01
N ILE A 74 0.93 12.08 -2.92
CA ILE A 74 1.70 10.84 -2.99
C ILE A 74 2.46 10.80 -4.31
N GLU A 75 3.72 10.38 -4.29
CA GLU A 75 4.51 10.16 -5.51
C GLU A 75 4.90 8.69 -5.73
N MET A 76 4.87 7.89 -4.66
CA MET A 76 5.13 6.46 -4.75
C MET A 76 4.33 5.69 -3.71
N VAL A 77 3.83 4.52 -4.12
CA VAL A 77 3.18 3.54 -3.24
C VAL A 77 4.06 2.30 -3.12
N LEU A 78 4.38 1.91 -1.89
CA LEU A 78 5.08 0.68 -1.56
C LEU A 78 4.13 -0.30 -0.87
N SER A 79 4.29 -1.59 -1.18
CA SER A 79 3.60 -2.67 -0.46
C SER A 79 4.54 -3.85 -0.26
N TRP A 80 4.35 -4.65 0.80
CA TRP A 80 5.24 -5.79 1.03
C TRP A 80 5.15 -6.81 -0.11
N LYS A 81 3.93 -7.17 -0.52
CA LYS A 81 3.64 -8.07 -1.64
C LYS A 81 2.48 -7.53 -2.47
N LEU A 82 2.45 -7.85 -3.76
CA LEU A 82 1.38 -7.43 -4.67
C LEU A 82 -0.02 -7.81 -4.17
N ASN A 83 -0.17 -8.99 -3.56
CA ASN A 83 -1.44 -9.48 -3.03
C ASN A 83 -1.96 -8.70 -1.80
N ARG A 84 -1.19 -7.75 -1.27
CA ARG A 84 -1.66 -6.78 -0.28
C ARG A 84 -2.54 -5.74 -0.94
N ILE A 85 -2.21 -5.30 -2.17
CA ILE A 85 -3.03 -4.39 -2.98
C ILE A 85 -4.37 -5.02 -3.34
N SER A 86 -4.40 -6.25 -3.83
CA SER A 86 -5.64 -7.04 -3.94
C SER A 86 -5.29 -8.51 -4.24
N ARG A 87 -6.19 -9.44 -3.93
CA ARG A 87 -6.07 -10.84 -4.41
C ARG A 87 -6.66 -11.04 -5.81
N SER A 88 -7.42 -10.06 -6.32
CA SER A 88 -7.96 -10.04 -7.68
C SER A 88 -6.99 -9.34 -8.61
N MET A 89 -6.59 -10.01 -9.69
CA MET A 89 -5.69 -9.43 -10.70
C MET A 89 -6.32 -8.19 -11.36
N ARG A 90 -7.64 -8.22 -11.61
CA ARG A 90 -8.39 -7.08 -12.16
C ARG A 90 -8.25 -5.85 -11.27
N ASP A 91 -8.43 -6.03 -9.96
CA ASP A 91 -8.36 -4.91 -9.01
C ASP A 91 -6.94 -4.37 -8.88
N VAL A 92 -5.94 -5.27 -8.91
CA VAL A 92 -4.53 -4.86 -8.96
C VAL A 92 -4.28 -3.97 -10.18
N PHE A 93 -4.71 -4.38 -11.37
CA PHE A 93 -4.58 -3.57 -12.58
C PHE A 93 -5.28 -2.22 -12.44
N ASN A 94 -6.53 -2.20 -11.97
CA ASN A 94 -7.29 -0.96 -11.82
C ASN A 94 -6.62 0.01 -10.85
N ILE A 95 -6.15 -0.48 -9.69
CA ILE A 95 -5.49 0.37 -8.68
C ILE A 95 -4.15 0.90 -9.20
N ILE A 96 -3.31 0.06 -9.79
CA ILE A 96 -2.01 0.49 -10.30
C ILE A 96 -2.19 1.43 -11.50
N HIS A 97 -3.21 1.22 -12.33
CA HIS A 97 -3.54 2.14 -13.41
C HIS A 97 -3.94 3.50 -12.85
N GLU A 98 -4.77 3.56 -11.81
CA GLU A 98 -5.13 4.82 -11.14
C GLU A 98 -3.88 5.58 -10.63
N PHE A 99 -2.92 4.87 -10.02
CA PHE A 99 -1.66 5.47 -9.61
C PHE A 99 -0.89 6.05 -10.80
N LYS A 100 -0.78 5.27 -11.88
CA LYS A 100 -0.08 5.70 -13.09
C LYS A 100 -0.70 6.92 -13.75
N GLU A 101 -2.04 7.01 -13.81
CA GLU A 101 -2.75 8.16 -14.38
C GLU A 101 -2.48 9.47 -13.61
N HIS A 102 -2.01 9.37 -12.36
CA HIS A 102 -1.63 10.50 -11.51
C HIS A 102 -0.10 10.62 -11.34
N ASP A 103 0.69 10.01 -12.23
CA ASP A 103 2.15 9.99 -12.19
C ASP A 103 2.75 9.42 -10.88
N VAL A 104 1.99 8.56 -10.19
CA VAL A 104 2.41 7.89 -8.95
C VAL A 104 3.02 6.54 -9.26
N GLY A 105 4.27 6.33 -8.81
CA GLY A 105 4.98 5.06 -8.93
C GLY A 105 4.42 3.99 -7.98
N TYR A 106 4.61 2.71 -8.34
CA TYR A 106 4.25 1.59 -7.47
C TYR A 106 5.36 0.54 -7.44
N LYS A 107 5.65 -0.01 -6.25
CA LYS A 107 6.60 -1.13 -6.07
C LYS A 107 6.14 -2.10 -4.97
N SER A 108 6.28 -3.40 -5.24
CA SER A 108 6.25 -4.43 -4.19
C SER A 108 7.68 -4.83 -3.79
N ILE A 109 7.91 -5.13 -2.51
CA ILE A 109 9.27 -5.37 -1.99
C ILE A 109 9.69 -6.84 -2.06
N SER A 110 8.74 -7.76 -1.88
CA SER A 110 8.96 -9.21 -1.94
C SER A 110 8.52 -9.83 -3.25
#